data_AF-A0A9W7LE77-F1
#
_entry.id   AF-A0A9W7LE77-F1
#
_cell.length_a   1.000
_cell.length_b   1.000
_cell.length_c   1.000
_cell.angle_alpha   90.00
_cell.angle_beta   90.00
_cell.angle_gamma   90.00
#
_symmetry.space_group_name_H-M   'P 1'
#
loop_
_entity.id
_entity.type
_entity.pdbx_description
1 polymer ?
#
loop_
_entity_poly.entity_id
_entity_poly.type
_entity_poly.pdbx_seq_one_letter_code
_entity_poly.pdbx_strand_id
1 'polypeptide(L)'
;MGLVTTWLKGIGLSHCSPHFRSHGITTPSRLASLTLSDYTALGVVEAGDRKKLFYLVQRIKMAVRESEGNVNTGEKEIRGREQVEEKKGGGGGDMLIQTTTTEGEDETARVGTVEDDEEEQQEQEKRRKAKLRAKRVVKEKERAIRRRKEEESERERVLQDELRQQAEQEERERELELESRRELQRKEERDRVLRDRAQKRLAEQRQQQEQREEKERLEEEERRREEERVSSSSSSSSGWKVVQ
;
A
#
# COMPACT_ATOMS: atom_id res chain seq x y z
N MET A 1 20.45 29.84 -0.03
CA MET A 1 19.23 29.18 -0.55
C MET A 1 18.89 28.04 0.40
N GLY A 2 17.67 27.97 0.94
CA GLY A 2 17.29 26.90 1.88
C GLY A 2 17.08 25.56 1.18
N LEU A 3 17.37 24.45 1.86
CA LEU A 3 17.29 23.09 1.32
C LEU A 3 15.89 22.76 0.75
N VAL A 4 14.83 23.17 1.45
CA VAL A 4 13.43 23.01 1.02
C VAL A 4 13.16 23.73 -0.30
N THR A 5 13.71 24.93 -0.49
CA THR A 5 13.54 25.68 -1.75
C THR A 5 14.19 24.97 -2.93
N THR A 6 15.35 24.34 -2.73
CA THR A 6 16.03 23.54 -3.76
C THR A 6 15.19 22.33 -4.17
N TRP A 7 14.59 21.62 -3.20
CA TRP A 7 13.73 20.48 -3.49
C TRP A 7 12.43 20.88 -4.21
N LEU A 8 11.77 21.95 -3.76
CA LEU A 8 10.57 22.48 -4.42
C LEU A 8 10.87 22.90 -5.87
N LYS A 9 12.03 23.54 -6.11
CA LYS A 9 12.47 23.87 -7.46
C LYS A 9 12.69 22.62 -8.32
N GLY A 10 13.27 21.56 -7.76
CA GLY A 10 13.50 20.29 -8.46
C GLY A 10 12.23 19.59 -8.94
N ILE A 11 11.11 19.75 -8.22
CA ILE A 11 9.80 19.19 -8.61
C ILE A 11 8.91 20.19 -9.37
N GLY A 12 9.42 21.37 -9.71
CA GLY A 12 8.67 22.41 -10.44
C GLY A 12 7.70 23.24 -9.58
N LEU A 13 7.79 23.17 -8.25
CA LEU A 13 6.96 23.94 -7.31
C LEU A 13 7.67 25.20 -6.78
N SER A 14 8.52 25.82 -7.59
CA SER A 14 9.28 27.01 -7.18
C SER A 14 8.38 28.19 -6.79
N HIS A 15 7.22 28.32 -7.43
CA HIS A 15 6.25 29.39 -7.19
C HIS A 15 5.65 29.38 -5.77
N CYS A 16 5.53 28.21 -5.12
CA CYS A 16 5.03 28.10 -3.75
C CYS A 16 6.09 28.37 -2.67
N SER A 17 7.38 28.46 -3.05
CA SER A 17 8.48 28.60 -2.08
C SER A 17 8.32 29.76 -1.07
N PRO A 18 7.80 30.95 -1.45
CA PRO A 18 7.55 32.03 -0.50
C PRO A 18 6.53 31.66 0.58
N HIS A 19 5.47 30.93 0.22
CA HIS A 19 4.43 30.49 1.15
C HIS A 19 5.00 29.52 2.19
N PHE A 20 5.81 28.54 1.76
CA PHE A 20 6.50 27.62 2.68
C PHE A 20 7.41 28.36 3.67
N ARG A 21 8.13 29.39 3.21
CA ARG A 21 8.98 30.22 4.08
C ARG A 21 8.15 31.02 5.07
N SER A 22 7.03 31.63 4.64
CA SER A 22 6.14 32.39 5.52
C SER A 22 5.49 31.53 6.62
N HIS A 23 5.27 30.25 6.34
CA HIS A 23 4.75 29.28 7.32
C HIS A 23 5.86 28.63 8.19
N GLY A 24 7.11 29.08 8.07
CA GLY A 24 8.23 28.55 8.86
C GLY A 24 8.67 27.14 8.46
N ILE A 25 8.27 26.64 7.28
CA ILE A 25 8.62 25.30 6.79
C ILE A 25 9.96 25.38 6.04
N THR A 26 11.04 25.55 6.81
CA THR A 26 12.40 25.68 6.27
C THR A 26 13.26 24.44 6.46
N THR A 27 12.84 23.52 7.35
CA THR A 27 13.55 22.29 7.70
C THR A 27 12.89 21.04 7.12
N PRO A 28 13.65 19.99 6.77
CA PRO A 28 13.09 18.72 6.28
C PRO A 28 12.06 18.07 7.22
N SER A 29 12.29 18.10 8.53
CA SER A 29 11.38 17.51 9.53
C SER A 29 10.00 18.19 9.54
N ARG A 30 9.98 19.53 9.42
CA ARG A 30 8.73 20.30 9.27
C ARG A 30 8.02 19.98 7.96
N LEU A 31 8.77 19.83 6.87
CA LEU A 31 8.20 19.45 5.58
C LEU A 31 7.58 18.04 5.63
N ALA A 32 8.24 17.10 6.33
CA ALA A 32 7.76 15.74 6.54
C ALA A 32 6.45 15.67 7.37
N SER A 33 6.22 16.65 8.25
CA SER A 33 5.02 16.71 9.09
C SER A 33 3.75 17.21 8.38
N LEU A 34 3.85 17.65 7.12
CA LEU A 34 2.71 18.18 6.39
C LEU A 34 1.65 17.11 6.07
N THR A 35 0.40 17.55 6.10
CA THR A 35 -0.78 16.79 5.72
C THR A 35 -1.38 17.34 4.41
N LEU A 36 -2.27 16.56 3.78
CA LEU A 36 -2.97 17.01 2.56
C LEU A 36 -3.81 18.28 2.79
N SER A 37 -4.28 18.49 4.02
CA SER A 37 -5.07 19.69 4.38
C SER A 37 -4.23 20.98 4.38
N ASP A 38 -2.92 20.87 4.60
CA ASP A 38 -2.02 22.02 4.63
C ASP A 38 -1.66 22.52 3.22
N TYR A 39 -1.83 21.69 2.19
CA TYR A 39 -1.36 22.00 0.83
C TYR A 39 -2.11 23.18 0.22
N THR A 40 -3.41 23.30 0.50
CA THR A 40 -4.22 24.42 0.05
C THR A 40 -3.81 25.73 0.71
N ALA A 41 -3.50 25.71 2.01
CA ALA A 41 -2.98 26.86 2.75
C ALA A 41 -1.60 27.32 2.23
N LEU A 42 -0.82 26.39 1.68
CA LEU A 42 0.49 26.66 1.08
C LEU A 42 0.43 27.09 -0.40
N GLY A 43 -0.77 27.28 -0.94
CA GLY A 43 -0.99 27.72 -2.32
C GLY A 43 -0.93 26.61 -3.37
N VAL A 44 -0.86 25.33 -2.95
CA VAL A 44 -0.81 24.17 -3.86
C VAL A 44 -2.23 23.69 -4.15
N VAL A 45 -2.89 24.33 -5.10
CA VAL A 45 -4.30 24.05 -5.46
C VAL A 45 -4.42 22.94 -6.50
N GLU A 46 -3.50 22.91 -7.48
CA GLU A 46 -3.56 21.96 -8.59
C GLU A 46 -3.35 20.51 -8.13
N ALA A 47 -4.16 19.59 -8.66
CA ALA A 47 -4.07 18.17 -8.31
C ALA A 47 -2.72 17.55 -8.68
N GLY A 48 -2.13 17.95 -9.82
CA GLY A 48 -0.81 17.47 -10.25
C GLY A 48 0.29 17.87 -9.28
N ASP A 49 0.26 19.11 -8.83
CA ASP A 49 1.26 19.66 -7.92
C ASP A 49 1.11 19.13 -6.49
N ARG A 50 -0.13 18.94 -6.02
CA ARG A 50 -0.39 18.22 -4.75
C ARG A 50 0.19 16.82 -4.76
N LYS A 51 0.08 16.09 -5.89
CA LYS A 51 0.64 14.75 -6.04
C LYS A 51 2.18 14.78 -6.00
N LYS A 52 2.82 15.72 -6.69
CA LYS A 52 4.29 15.89 -6.64
C LYS A 52 4.78 16.21 -5.23
N LEU A 53 4.12 17.16 -4.55
CA LEU A 53 4.46 17.53 -3.18
C LEU A 53 4.26 16.35 -2.23
N PHE A 54 3.18 15.59 -2.39
CA PHE A 54 2.92 14.38 -1.60
C PHE A 54 4.05 13.35 -1.73
N TYR A 55 4.50 13.02 -2.93
CA TYR A 55 5.63 12.09 -3.10
C TYR A 55 6.93 12.63 -2.51
N LEU A 56 7.20 13.93 -2.64
CA LEU A 56 8.37 14.55 -2.02
C LEU A 56 8.31 14.42 -0.49
N VAL A 57 7.17 14.75 0.11
CA VAL A 57 6.95 14.66 1.56
C VAL A 57 7.10 13.21 2.05
N GLN A 58 6.55 12.23 1.32
CA GLN A 58 6.70 10.81 1.65
C GLN A 58 8.17 10.36 1.61
N ARG A 59 8.91 10.74 0.54
CA ARG A 59 10.34 10.41 0.41
C ARG A 59 11.17 10.98 1.57
N ILE A 60 10.87 12.22 1.97
CA ILE A 60 11.56 12.86 3.09
C ILE A 60 11.17 12.22 4.43
N LYS A 61 9.89 11.85 4.62
CA LYS A 61 9.43 11.11 5.81
C LYS A 61 10.19 9.81 5.98
N MET A 62 10.43 9.06 4.91
CA MET A 62 11.23 7.84 4.96
C MET A 62 12.68 8.13 5.35
N ALA A 63 13.32 9.10 4.70
CA ALA A 63 14.71 9.46 4.99
C ALA A 63 14.91 9.99 6.43
N VAL A 64 13.95 10.76 6.96
CA VAL A 64 13.99 11.26 8.34
C VAL A 64 13.81 10.12 9.34
N ARG A 65 12.85 9.21 9.11
CA ARG A 65 12.65 8.03 9.98
C ARG A 65 13.86 7.09 9.98
N GLU A 66 14.52 6.93 8.84
CA GLU A 66 15.77 6.16 8.74
C GLU A 66 16.89 6.84 9.54
N SER A 67 17.00 8.17 9.48
CA SER A 67 18.01 8.92 10.24
C SER A 67 17.76 8.90 11.75
N GLU A 68 16.52 8.81 12.21
CA GLU A 68 16.16 8.75 13.64
C GLU A 68 16.17 7.31 14.18
N GLY A 69 15.97 6.31 13.32
CA GLY A 69 15.93 4.89 13.70
C GLY A 69 17.26 4.14 13.62
N ASN A 70 18.31 4.72 13.02
CA ASN A 70 19.57 4.01 12.77
C ASN A 70 20.59 4.10 13.94
N VAL A 71 20.15 3.74 15.15
CA VAL A 71 21.05 3.21 16.21
C VAL A 71 20.99 1.68 16.27
N ASN A 72 20.14 1.03 15.47
CA ASN A 72 20.23 -0.42 15.30
C ASN A 72 19.53 -0.86 14.02
N THR A 73 20.21 -1.71 13.25
CA THR A 73 19.69 -2.57 12.16
C THR A 73 19.93 -2.06 10.73
N GLY A 74 21.15 -2.32 10.25
CA GLY A 74 21.43 -3.11 9.04
C GLY A 74 20.61 -2.86 7.77
N GLU A 75 21.31 -2.31 6.77
CA GLU A 75 21.24 -2.67 5.35
C GLU A 75 19.98 -3.44 4.89
N LYS A 76 19.03 -2.71 4.30
CA LYS A 76 18.26 -3.25 3.17
C LYS A 76 18.22 -2.24 2.04
N GLU A 77 19.25 -2.34 1.22
CA GLU A 77 19.31 -1.89 -0.17
C GLU A 77 18.12 -2.46 -0.96
N ILE A 78 17.30 -1.58 -1.55
CA ILE A 78 16.17 -1.95 -2.41
C ILE A 78 16.63 -1.96 -3.87
N ARG A 79 16.72 -3.18 -4.41
CA ARG A 79 16.36 -3.63 -5.77
C ARG A 79 16.67 -2.71 -6.97
N GLY A 80 17.73 -3.08 -7.69
CA GLY A 80 17.74 -3.11 -9.17
C GLY A 80 18.13 -4.52 -9.63
N ARG A 81 17.13 -5.42 -9.78
CA ARG A 81 17.36 -6.81 -10.24
C ARG A 81 16.80 -6.97 -11.65
N GLU A 82 17.64 -6.65 -12.62
CA GLU A 82 17.54 -7.12 -14.00
C GLU A 82 18.19 -8.50 -14.08
N GLN A 83 17.53 -9.43 -14.77
CA GLN A 83 18.00 -10.79 -14.98
C GLN A 83 19.17 -10.78 -15.97
N VAL A 84 20.34 -11.31 -15.59
CA VAL A 84 21.20 -12.02 -16.53
C VAL A 84 21.87 -13.20 -15.84
N GLU A 85 21.66 -14.33 -16.48
CA GLU A 85 22.21 -15.68 -16.40
C GLU A 85 23.44 -15.99 -15.54
N GLU A 86 23.34 -17.17 -14.92
CA GLU A 86 24.43 -18.06 -14.57
C GLU A 86 25.53 -18.13 -15.62
N LYS A 87 26.77 -17.85 -15.21
CA LYS A 87 27.92 -18.64 -15.66
C LYS A 87 29.04 -18.61 -14.63
N LYS A 88 29.26 -19.81 -14.07
CA LYS A 88 30.54 -20.42 -13.68
C LYS A 88 31.71 -19.50 -13.37
N GLY A 89 32.19 -19.65 -12.14
CA GLY A 89 33.62 -19.84 -11.88
C GLY A 89 34.25 -18.73 -11.07
N GLY A 90 34.77 -19.09 -9.90
CA GLY A 90 35.82 -18.30 -9.28
C GLY A 90 35.78 -18.27 -7.76
N GLY A 91 36.75 -18.96 -7.15
CA GLY A 91 37.59 -18.34 -6.13
C GLY A 91 37.13 -18.44 -4.68
N GLY A 92 37.92 -19.14 -3.88
CA GLY A 92 37.81 -19.19 -2.42
C GLY A 92 38.28 -20.56 -1.94
N GLY A 93 39.58 -20.88 -2.03
CA GLY A 93 40.56 -20.22 -1.17
C GLY A 93 40.73 -21.06 0.09
N ASP A 94 40.96 -22.37 -0.10
CA ASP A 94 41.33 -23.29 0.95
C ASP A 94 42.77 -22.95 1.36
N MET A 95 42.89 -22.12 2.40
CA MET A 95 44.17 -21.72 2.98
C MET A 95 44.67 -22.90 3.82
N LEU A 96 45.19 -23.90 3.11
CA LEU A 96 45.96 -25.01 3.64
C LEU A 96 47.27 -24.45 4.21
N ILE A 97 47.27 -24.12 5.50
CA ILE A 97 48.49 -23.80 6.24
C ILE A 97 49.26 -25.11 6.38
N GLN A 98 50.16 -25.35 5.41
CA GLN A 98 51.27 -26.28 5.57
C GLN A 98 52.18 -25.70 6.66
N THR A 99 52.04 -26.22 7.89
CA THR A 99 53.09 -26.04 8.90
C THR A 99 54.26 -26.91 8.48
N THR A 100 55.23 -26.28 7.84
CA THR A 100 56.52 -26.86 7.50
C THR A 100 57.25 -27.25 8.78
N THR A 101 57.35 -28.55 9.00
CA THR A 101 58.34 -29.17 9.88
C THR A 101 59.72 -28.72 9.39
N THR A 102 60.32 -27.78 10.11
CA THR A 102 61.71 -27.38 9.91
C THR A 102 62.53 -28.23 10.88
N GLU A 103 63.13 -29.28 10.35
CA GLU A 103 64.18 -30.04 10.98
C GLU A 103 65.42 -29.14 11.03
N GLY A 104 65.74 -28.68 12.23
CA GLY A 104 66.96 -27.96 12.56
C GLY A 104 67.64 -28.68 13.70
N GLU A 105 68.60 -29.51 13.34
CA GLU A 105 69.58 -30.11 14.23
C GLU A 105 70.43 -28.99 14.85
N ASP A 106 70.41 -28.86 16.17
CA ASP A 106 71.51 -28.21 16.91
C ASP A 106 71.69 -28.94 18.25
N GLU A 107 72.70 -29.80 18.23
CA GLU A 107 73.15 -30.63 19.32
C GLU A 107 74.09 -29.80 20.21
N THR A 108 73.54 -29.12 21.22
CA THR A 108 74.34 -28.53 22.30
C THR A 108 74.06 -29.26 23.61
N ALA A 109 75.03 -30.10 23.98
CA ALA A 109 75.11 -30.82 25.24
C ALA A 109 75.01 -29.86 26.44
N ARG A 110 73.89 -29.94 27.18
CA ARG A 110 73.69 -29.20 28.43
C ARG A 110 73.79 -30.17 29.61
N VAL A 111 74.85 -29.97 30.38
CA VAL A 111 75.20 -30.67 31.61
C VAL A 111 74.04 -30.56 32.62
N GLY A 112 73.59 -31.72 33.09
CA GLY A 112 72.46 -31.89 34.00
C GLY A 112 72.71 -31.31 35.38
N THR A 113 71.74 -30.53 35.84
CA THR A 113 71.55 -30.11 37.24
C THR A 113 70.29 -30.86 37.71
N VAL A 114 70.44 -31.73 38.71
CA VAL A 114 69.50 -32.83 39.05
C VAL A 114 68.46 -32.40 40.10
N GLU A 115 68.15 -31.10 40.18
CA GLU A 115 67.23 -30.54 41.20
C GLU A 115 65.95 -29.89 40.62
N ASP A 116 65.70 -30.00 39.29
CA ASP A 116 64.60 -29.32 38.57
C ASP A 116 63.37 -30.18 38.20
N ASP A 117 63.35 -31.49 38.47
CA ASP A 117 62.30 -32.42 37.98
C ASP A 117 60.90 -32.22 38.63
N GLU A 118 60.82 -31.70 39.86
CA GLU A 118 59.52 -31.47 40.52
C GLU A 118 58.78 -30.24 39.99
N GLU A 119 59.51 -29.22 39.54
CA GLU A 119 58.91 -27.98 39.03
C GLU A 119 58.26 -28.20 37.66
N GLU A 120 58.87 -29.04 36.82
CA GLU A 120 58.33 -29.39 35.50
C GLU A 120 57.02 -30.18 35.60
N GLN A 121 56.91 -31.12 36.55
CA GLN A 121 55.66 -31.85 36.78
C GLN A 121 54.51 -30.93 37.23
N GLN A 122 54.81 -29.97 38.11
CA GLN A 122 53.81 -28.98 38.53
C GLN A 122 53.39 -28.06 37.38
N GLU A 123 54.30 -27.66 36.50
CA GLU A 123 53.95 -26.85 35.33
C GLU A 123 53.09 -27.66 34.34
N GLN A 124 53.44 -28.92 34.08
CA GLN A 124 52.64 -29.79 33.22
C GLN A 124 51.22 -29.98 33.77
N GLU A 125 51.05 -30.16 35.08
CA GLU A 125 49.73 -30.27 35.68
C GLU A 125 48.92 -28.96 35.55
N LYS A 126 49.56 -27.80 35.81
CA LYS A 126 48.94 -26.48 35.60
C LYS A 126 48.50 -26.30 34.15
N ARG A 127 49.33 -26.69 33.17
CA ARG A 127 48.99 -26.66 31.74
C ARG A 127 47.82 -27.58 31.40
N ARG A 128 47.78 -28.81 31.94
CA ARG A 128 46.65 -29.74 31.72
C ARG A 128 45.35 -29.20 32.31
N LYS A 129 45.39 -28.63 33.51
CA LYS A 129 44.24 -27.99 34.17
C LYS A 129 43.76 -26.75 33.41
N ALA A 130 44.67 -25.92 32.93
CA ALA A 130 44.36 -24.77 32.08
C ALA A 130 43.69 -25.20 30.77
N LYS A 131 44.22 -26.24 30.09
CA LYS A 131 43.63 -26.81 28.87
C LYS A 131 42.21 -27.34 29.12
N LEU A 132 41.97 -28.02 30.25
CA LEU A 132 40.63 -28.50 30.62
C LEU A 132 39.65 -27.35 30.88
N ARG A 133 40.08 -26.28 31.54
CA ARG A 133 39.28 -25.07 31.74
C ARG A 133 38.94 -24.41 30.41
N ALA A 134 39.93 -24.22 29.53
CA ALA A 134 39.72 -23.65 28.20
C ALA A 134 38.71 -24.47 27.37
N LYS A 135 38.83 -25.81 27.36
CA LYS A 135 37.87 -26.69 26.68
C LYS A 135 36.44 -26.55 27.21
N ARG A 136 36.27 -26.39 28.54
CA ARG A 136 34.94 -26.16 29.13
C ARG A 136 34.34 -24.82 28.68
N VAL A 137 35.15 -23.75 28.69
CA VAL A 137 34.72 -22.42 28.24
C VAL A 137 34.33 -22.42 26.77
N VAL A 138 35.11 -23.07 25.89
CA VAL A 138 34.78 -23.17 24.46
C VAL A 138 33.48 -23.94 24.25
N LYS A 139 33.31 -25.08 24.91
CA LYS A 139 32.08 -25.90 24.82
C LYS A 139 30.84 -25.15 25.34
N GLU A 140 31.00 -24.35 26.39
CA GLU A 140 29.93 -23.52 26.94
C GLU A 140 29.55 -22.38 25.98
N LYS A 141 30.56 -21.71 25.40
CA LYS A 141 30.35 -20.67 24.39
C LYS A 141 29.66 -21.22 23.13
N GLU A 142 30.02 -22.41 22.69
CA GLU A 142 29.37 -23.09 21.55
C GLU A 142 27.89 -23.38 21.83
N ARG A 143 27.58 -23.87 23.04
CA ARG A 143 26.19 -24.08 23.48
C ARG A 143 25.40 -22.78 23.55
N ALA A 144 26.01 -21.70 24.03
CA ALA A 144 25.39 -20.38 24.09
C ALA A 144 25.07 -19.82 22.69
N ILE A 145 26.00 -19.98 21.74
CA ILE A 145 25.77 -19.58 20.33
C ILE A 145 24.62 -20.38 19.72
N ARG A 146 24.57 -21.69 19.95
CA ARG A 146 23.49 -22.53 19.43
C ARG A 146 22.13 -22.12 19.99
N ARG A 147 22.02 -21.86 21.30
CA ARG A 147 20.77 -21.36 21.92
C ARG A 147 20.33 -20.03 21.32
N ARG A 148 21.26 -19.08 21.15
CA ARG A 148 20.95 -17.79 20.53
C ARG A 148 20.43 -17.94 19.09
N LYS A 149 21.00 -18.87 18.33
CA LYS A 149 20.55 -19.16 16.95
C LYS A 149 19.17 -19.83 16.91
N GLU A 150 18.89 -20.73 17.87
CA GLU A 150 17.57 -21.36 18.02
C GLU A 150 16.51 -20.30 18.41
N GLU A 151 16.81 -19.41 19.35
CA GLU A 151 15.94 -18.29 19.74
C GLU A 151 15.69 -17.30 18.58
N GLU A 152 16.73 -17.00 17.79
CA GLU A 152 16.60 -16.12 16.62
C GLU A 152 15.72 -16.77 15.54
N SER A 153 15.89 -18.07 15.29
CA SER A 153 15.04 -18.82 14.35
C SER A 153 13.59 -18.89 14.82
N GLU A 154 13.35 -19.02 16.13
CA GLU A 154 12.00 -19.01 16.70
C GLU A 154 11.34 -17.64 16.54
N ARG A 155 12.06 -16.55 16.80
CA ARG A 155 11.57 -15.18 16.57
C ARG A 155 11.22 -14.94 15.10
N GLU A 156 12.06 -15.44 14.18
CA GLU A 156 11.79 -15.32 12.75
C GLU A 156 10.50 -16.05 12.35
N ARG A 157 10.25 -17.25 12.89
CA ARG A 157 9.00 -17.99 12.64
C ARG A 157 7.78 -17.25 13.17
N VAL A 158 7.85 -16.70 14.39
CA VAL A 158 6.76 -15.91 14.97
C VAL A 158 6.44 -14.69 14.11
N LEU A 159 7.46 -13.95 13.66
CA LEU A 159 7.28 -12.81 12.76
C LEU A 159 6.68 -13.23 11.41
N GLN A 160 7.07 -14.38 10.88
CA GLN A 160 6.51 -14.91 9.64
C GLN A 160 5.03 -15.29 9.78
N ASP A 161 4.66 -15.92 10.89
CA ASP A 161 3.27 -16.27 11.19
C ASP A 161 2.40 -15.03 11.43
N GLU A 162 2.94 -14.01 12.11
CA GLU A 162 2.26 -12.72 12.30
C GLU A 162 2.00 -12.02 10.96
N LEU A 163 3.01 -12.00 10.07
CA LEU A 163 2.86 -11.43 8.73
C LEU A 163 1.81 -12.17 7.91
N ARG A 164 1.76 -13.51 8.04
CA ARG A 164 0.73 -14.33 7.39
C ARG A 164 -0.66 -14.02 7.93
N GLN A 165 -0.82 -13.89 9.24
CA GLN A 165 -2.10 -13.51 9.85
C GLN A 165 -2.56 -12.13 9.41
N GLN A 166 -1.65 -11.16 9.31
CA GLN A 166 -1.97 -9.83 8.77
C GLN A 166 -2.43 -9.89 7.32
N ALA A 167 -1.75 -10.68 6.48
CA ALA A 167 -2.16 -10.87 5.09
C ALA A 167 -3.55 -11.54 4.97
N GLU A 168 -3.83 -12.55 5.79
CA GLU A 168 -5.15 -13.19 5.85
C GLU A 168 -6.25 -12.24 6.35
N GLN A 169 -5.94 -11.35 7.30
CA GLN A 169 -6.87 -10.31 7.74
C GLN A 169 -7.17 -9.30 6.64
N GLU A 170 -6.12 -8.81 5.95
CA GLU A 170 -6.27 -7.87 4.84
C GLU A 170 -7.09 -8.48 3.69
N GLU A 171 -6.89 -9.77 3.38
CA GLU A 171 -7.68 -10.48 2.37
C GLU A 171 -9.17 -10.56 2.75
N ARG A 172 -9.48 -10.85 4.02
CA ARG A 172 -10.86 -10.86 4.53
C ARG A 172 -11.51 -9.49 4.45
N GLU A 173 -10.79 -8.42 4.78
CA GLU A 173 -11.32 -7.05 4.66
C GLU A 173 -11.63 -6.69 3.21
N ARG A 174 -10.73 -7.05 2.28
CA ARG A 174 -10.97 -6.85 0.84
C ARG A 174 -12.17 -7.63 0.32
N GLU A 175 -12.39 -8.85 0.81
CA GLU A 175 -13.55 -9.66 0.45
C GLU A 175 -14.86 -9.01 0.91
N LEU A 176 -14.90 -8.51 2.15
CA LEU A 176 -16.05 -7.78 2.69
C LEU A 176 -16.33 -6.49 1.92
N GLU A 177 -15.28 -5.76 1.52
CA GLU A 177 -15.43 -4.55 0.68
C GLU A 177 -16.02 -4.89 -0.69
N LEU A 178 -15.55 -5.97 -1.33
CA LEU A 178 -16.09 -6.45 -2.59
C LEU A 178 -17.55 -6.92 -2.47
N GLU A 179 -17.90 -7.58 -1.38
CA GLU A 179 -19.28 -7.99 -1.10
C GLU A 179 -20.20 -6.78 -0.91
N SER A 180 -19.79 -5.80 -0.11
CA SER A 180 -20.54 -4.54 0.07
C SER A 180 -20.74 -3.81 -1.26
N ARG A 181 -19.70 -3.76 -2.11
CA ARG A 181 -19.80 -3.17 -3.45
C ARG A 181 -20.80 -3.89 -4.35
N ARG A 182 -20.83 -5.23 -4.32
CA ARG A 182 -21.82 -6.04 -5.06
C ARG A 182 -23.24 -5.81 -4.55
N GLU A 183 -23.42 -5.68 -3.24
CA GLU A 183 -24.72 -5.37 -2.64
C GLU A 183 -25.23 -3.98 -3.09
N LEU A 184 -24.37 -2.97 -3.11
CA LEU A 184 -24.71 -1.64 -3.59
C LEU A 184 -25.15 -1.67 -5.06
N GLN A 185 -24.43 -2.41 -5.91
CA GLN A 185 -24.82 -2.58 -7.32
C GLN A 185 -26.19 -3.25 -7.48
N ARG A 186 -26.47 -4.30 -6.69
CA ARG A 186 -27.80 -4.94 -6.68
C ARG A 186 -28.89 -3.98 -6.23
N LYS A 187 -28.60 -3.11 -5.27
CA LYS A 187 -29.54 -2.07 -4.80
C LYS A 187 -29.80 -1.03 -5.89
N GLU A 188 -28.75 -0.53 -6.55
CA GLU A 188 -28.87 0.41 -7.67
C GLU A 188 -29.68 -0.18 -8.84
N GLU A 189 -29.47 -1.47 -9.15
CA GLU A 189 -30.24 -2.18 -10.17
C GLU A 189 -31.72 -2.31 -9.79
N ARG A 190 -32.03 -2.65 -8.53
CA ARG A 190 -33.41 -2.67 -8.03
C ARG A 190 -34.06 -1.29 -8.15
N ASP A 191 -33.37 -0.23 -7.75
CA ASP A 191 -33.87 1.14 -7.83
C ASP A 191 -34.07 1.59 -9.28
N ARG A 192 -33.20 1.16 -10.20
CA ARG A 192 -33.38 1.36 -11.64
C ARG A 192 -34.67 0.68 -12.14
N VAL A 193 -34.86 -0.60 -11.84
CA VAL A 193 -36.07 -1.34 -12.25
C VAL A 193 -37.34 -0.70 -11.69
N LEU A 194 -37.31 -0.22 -10.44
CA LEU A 194 -38.44 0.49 -9.84
C LEU A 194 -38.75 1.81 -10.55
N ARG A 195 -37.72 2.59 -10.92
CA ARG A 195 -37.88 3.82 -11.71
C ARG A 195 -38.47 3.53 -13.09
N ASP A 196 -37.96 2.53 -13.80
CA ASP A 196 -38.46 2.14 -15.12
C ASP A 196 -39.92 1.69 -15.04
N ARG A 197 -40.29 0.93 -14.00
CA ARG A 197 -41.68 0.52 -13.75
C ARG A 197 -42.59 1.71 -13.46
N ALA A 198 -42.12 2.69 -12.68
CA ALA A 198 -42.88 3.90 -12.39
C ALA A 198 -43.07 4.76 -13.65
N GLN A 199 -42.04 4.91 -14.47
CA GLN A 199 -42.14 5.61 -15.77
C GLN A 199 -43.12 4.92 -16.71
N LYS A 200 -43.08 3.58 -16.79
CA LYS A 200 -44.03 2.81 -17.61
C LYS A 200 -45.48 3.04 -17.16
N ARG A 201 -45.76 3.02 -15.85
CA ARG A 201 -47.09 3.31 -15.30
C ARG A 201 -47.55 4.73 -15.64
N LEU A 202 -46.66 5.71 -15.56
CA LEU A 202 -46.98 7.09 -15.91
C LEU A 202 -47.29 7.23 -17.41
N ALA A 203 -46.54 6.54 -18.27
CA ALA A 203 -46.80 6.51 -19.71
C ALA A 203 -48.14 5.84 -20.04
N GLU A 204 -48.47 4.72 -19.40
CA GLU A 204 -49.78 4.06 -19.53
C GLU A 204 -50.92 4.98 -19.08
N GLN A 205 -50.75 5.71 -17.97
CA GLN A 205 -51.75 6.66 -17.49
C GLN A 205 -51.96 7.81 -18.47
N ARG A 206 -50.89 8.34 -19.09
CA ARG A 206 -50.99 9.37 -20.13
C ARG A 206 -51.72 8.86 -21.36
N GLN A 207 -51.40 7.66 -21.84
CA GLN A 207 -52.12 7.06 -22.98
C GLN A 207 -53.61 6.86 -22.69
N GLN A 208 -53.96 6.42 -21.48
CA GLN A 208 -55.37 6.31 -21.09
C GLN A 208 -56.07 7.67 -21.03
N GLN A 209 -55.36 8.72 -20.60
CA GLN A 209 -55.90 10.07 -20.60
C GLN A 209 -56.11 10.59 -22.03
N GLU A 210 -55.14 10.41 -22.92
CA GLU A 210 -55.24 10.78 -24.34
C GLU A 210 -56.41 10.05 -25.02
N GLN A 211 -56.59 8.75 -24.77
CA GLN A 211 -57.73 7.99 -25.30
C GLN A 211 -59.08 8.49 -24.77
N ARG A 212 -59.15 8.96 -23.51
CA ARG A 212 -60.36 9.55 -22.95
C ARG A 212 -60.68 10.90 -23.58
N GLU A 213 -59.67 11.75 -23.74
CA GLU A 213 -59.80 13.07 -24.38
C GLU A 213 -60.19 12.90 -25.87
N GLU A 214 -59.59 11.96 -26.59
CA GLU A 214 -59.96 11.66 -27.98
C GLU A 214 -61.40 11.16 -28.09
N LYS A 215 -61.82 10.27 -27.19
CA LYS A 215 -63.21 9.80 -27.13
C LYS A 215 -64.20 10.93 -26.87
N GLU A 216 -63.90 11.81 -25.91
CA GLU A 216 -64.73 12.98 -25.59
C GLU A 216 -64.83 13.93 -26.78
N ARG A 217 -63.73 14.17 -27.50
CA ARG A 217 -63.74 14.97 -28.74
C ARG A 217 -64.61 14.38 -29.84
N LEU A 218 -64.60 13.06 -30.01
CA LEU A 218 -65.45 12.37 -30.99
C LEU A 218 -66.94 12.44 -30.60
N GLU A 219 -67.27 12.26 -29.32
CA GLU A 219 -68.64 12.40 -28.81
C GLU A 219 -69.15 13.84 -28.97
N GLU A 220 -68.31 14.85 -28.71
CA GLU A 220 -68.65 16.27 -28.91
C GLU A 220 -68.88 16.59 -30.40
N GLU A 221 -68.04 16.06 -31.30
CA GLU A 221 -68.20 16.23 -32.75
C GLU A 221 -69.48 15.57 -33.27
N GLU A 222 -69.81 14.37 -32.80
CA GLU A 222 -71.06 13.68 -33.12
C GLU A 222 -72.27 14.50 -32.65
N ARG A 223 -72.23 14.99 -31.42
CA ARG A 223 -73.29 15.84 -30.87
C ARG A 223 -73.48 17.12 -31.68
N ARG A 224 -72.38 17.76 -32.11
CA ARG A 224 -72.43 18.93 -33.02
C ARG A 224 -73.07 18.58 -34.37
N ARG A 225 -72.74 17.42 -34.95
CA ARG A 225 -73.36 16.95 -36.21
C ARG A 225 -74.85 16.68 -36.05
N GLU A 226 -75.29 16.15 -34.91
CA GLU A 226 -76.70 15.96 -34.60
C GLU A 226 -77.44 17.31 -34.49
N GLU A 227 -76.86 18.29 -33.79
CA GLU A 227 -77.42 19.63 -33.69
C GLU A 227 -77.55 20.32 -35.07
N GLU A 228 -76.56 20.15 -35.95
CA GLU A 228 -76.62 20.64 -37.35
C GLU A 228 -77.71 19.92 -38.16
N ARG A 229 -77.91 18.60 -37.97
CA ARG A 229 -79.00 17.84 -38.60
C ARG A 229 -80.39 18.30 -38.15
N VAL A 230 -80.57 18.52 -36.85
CA VAL A 230 -81.84 19.02 -36.28
C VAL A 230 -82.13 20.45 -36.75
N SER A 231 -81.11 21.31 -36.81
CA SER A 231 -81.25 22.68 -37.31
C SER A 231 -81.63 22.70 -38.80
N SER A 232 -81.01 21.84 -39.61
CA SER A 232 -81.31 21.73 -41.05
C SER A 232 -82.72 21.20 -41.32
N SER A 233 -83.22 20.24 -40.53
CA SER A 233 -84.58 19.71 -40.68
C SER A 233 -85.66 20.73 -40.30
N SER A 234 -85.42 21.55 -39.27
CA SER A 234 -86.34 22.62 -38.87
C SER A 234 -86.49 23.73 -39.94
N SER A 235 -85.41 24.00 -40.69
CA SER A 235 -85.41 25.03 -41.74
C SER A 235 -86.18 24.59 -43.00
N SER A 236 -86.18 23.30 -43.34
CA SER A 236 -86.92 22.74 -44.48
C SER A 236 -88.43 22.69 -44.28
N SER A 237 -88.93 22.72 -43.03
CA SER A 237 -90.37 22.62 -42.75
C SER A 237 -91.17 23.92 -42.98
N SER A 238 -90.50 25.06 -43.24
CA SER A 238 -91.16 26.37 -43.36
C SER A 238 -91.49 26.81 -44.80
N GLY A 239 -91.24 25.96 -45.81
CA GLY A 239 -91.31 26.32 -47.24
C GLY A 239 -92.65 26.16 -47.96
N TRP A 240 -93.68 25.54 -47.36
CA TRP A 240 -94.95 25.26 -48.04
C TRP A 240 -96.03 26.27 -47.64
N LYS A 241 -95.81 27.56 -47.91
CA LYS A 241 -96.92 28.53 -47.91
C LYS A 241 -97.63 28.44 -49.25
N VAL A 242 -98.81 27.83 -49.19
CA VAL A 242 -99.83 27.73 -50.24
C VAL A 242 -100.11 29.11 -50.83
N VAL A 243 -99.87 29.26 -52.13
CA VAL A 243 -100.39 30.35 -52.94
C VAL A 243 -101.86 30.05 -53.21
N GLN A 244 -102.75 30.95 -52.78
CA GLN A 244 -104.16 30.99 -53.18
C GLN A 244 -104.35 31.94 -54.35
#